data_AF-A0A4Q3IXD2-F1
#
_entry.id   AF-A0A4Q3IXD2-F1
#
_cell.length_a   1.000
_cell.length_b   1.000
_cell.length_c   1.000
_cell.angle_alpha   90.00
_cell.angle_beta   90.00
_cell.angle_gamma   90.00
#
_symmetry.space_group_name_H-M   'P 1'
#
loop_
_entity.id
_entity.type
_entity.pdbx_description
1 polymer ?
#
loop_
_entity_poly.entity_id
_entity_poly.type
_entity_poly.pdbx_seq_one_letter_code
_entity_poly.pdbx_strand_id
1 'polypeptide(L)'
;MLRADSGNETIALLKRETARTAGPDRRDRIELAGIDFHWPNASLVHGLDNTLGYNPLRLGLYSQATGAGDHVALPDQRTFSPLMPSYRSLLADMLGLRFIGTGVPVEEIDKRLKPGDLVQIARTKDAYVYENPRALPRVLLVTESQQADFGAILKSGQWPAGFDPRRTVLLDKTPPPLPTGPAQAGSVRIRNYGTTEVLLDADAPRGGFVVLNDVWQPWWQVEVDGKPAELLRANVIFRAVQVPPGRSTVRFVFRPLDGLYH
;
A
#
# COMPACT_ATOMS: atom_id res chain seq x y z
N MET A 1 8.44 -23.58 6.77
CA MET A 1 7.99 -22.25 6.29
C MET A 1 9.13 -21.30 6.01
N LEU A 2 10.17 -21.19 6.85
CA LEU A 2 11.28 -20.26 6.60
C LEU A 2 12.28 -20.72 5.51
N ARG A 3 11.89 -21.67 4.66
CA ARG A 3 12.69 -22.13 3.50
C ARG A 3 11.90 -21.85 2.22
N ALA A 4 12.59 -21.45 1.16
CA ALA A 4 11.94 -21.06 -0.10
C ALA A 4 11.08 -22.19 -0.72
N ASP A 5 11.46 -23.45 -0.49
CA ASP A 5 10.82 -24.69 -0.96
C ASP A 5 9.78 -25.26 0.03
N SER A 6 9.37 -24.50 1.05
CA SER A 6 8.45 -24.96 2.08
C SER A 6 7.12 -25.46 1.49
N GLY A 7 6.75 -26.71 1.78
CA GLY A 7 5.41 -27.28 1.50
C GLY A 7 4.31 -26.81 2.46
N ASN A 8 4.39 -25.56 2.95
CA ASN A 8 3.38 -25.04 3.87
C ASN A 8 2.13 -24.63 3.08
N GLU A 9 0.98 -25.20 3.43
CA GLU A 9 -0.30 -25.01 2.74
C GLU A 9 -0.75 -23.54 2.75
N THR A 10 -0.61 -22.83 3.87
CA THR A 10 -0.99 -21.41 4.01
C THR A 10 -0.17 -20.52 3.09
N ILE A 11 1.15 -20.74 3.03
CA ILE A 11 2.02 -20.00 2.10
C ILE A 11 1.67 -20.31 0.65
N ALA A 12 1.46 -21.59 0.31
CA ALA A 12 1.11 -22.01 -1.05
C ALA A 12 -0.22 -21.37 -1.49
N LEU A 13 -1.21 -21.35 -0.59
CA LEU A 13 -2.46 -20.65 -0.76
C LEU A 13 -2.24 -19.15 -1.03
N LEU A 14 -1.55 -18.44 -0.15
CA LEU A 14 -1.32 -16.99 -0.31
C LEU A 14 -0.57 -16.66 -1.60
N LYS A 15 0.43 -17.46 -2.00
CA LYS A 15 1.12 -17.31 -3.29
C LYS A 15 0.18 -17.48 -4.48
N ARG A 16 -0.68 -18.50 -4.44
CA ARG A 16 -1.68 -18.74 -5.49
C ARG A 16 -2.68 -17.58 -5.58
N GLU A 17 -3.19 -17.12 -4.45
CA GLU A 17 -4.22 -16.08 -4.42
C GLU A 17 -3.66 -14.71 -4.83
N THR A 18 -2.44 -14.36 -4.40
CA THR A 18 -1.75 -13.14 -4.86
C THR A 18 -1.39 -13.18 -6.34
N ALA A 19 -1.06 -14.36 -6.89
CA ALA A 19 -0.89 -14.53 -8.32
C ALA A 19 -2.22 -14.42 -9.09
N ARG A 20 -3.32 -14.94 -8.52
CA ARG A 20 -4.67 -14.87 -9.13
C ARG A 20 -5.14 -13.42 -9.31
N THR A 21 -4.84 -12.55 -8.37
CA THR A 21 -5.28 -11.14 -8.37
C THR A 21 -4.26 -10.18 -8.98
N ALA A 22 -3.13 -10.69 -9.44
CA ALA A 22 -2.10 -9.91 -10.10
C ALA A 22 -2.64 -9.23 -11.37
N GLY A 23 -2.16 -8.01 -11.61
CA GLY A 23 -2.56 -7.18 -12.73
C GLY A 23 -1.48 -6.14 -13.03
N PRO A 24 -1.60 -5.41 -14.15
CA PRO A 24 -0.58 -4.44 -14.56
C PRO A 24 -0.35 -3.35 -13.51
N ASP A 25 -1.37 -2.97 -12.75
CA ASP A 25 -1.38 -1.95 -11.70
C ASP A 25 -1.38 -2.54 -10.27
N ARG A 26 -1.45 -3.87 -10.15
CA ARG A 26 -1.69 -4.58 -8.89
C ARG A 26 -0.46 -5.33 -8.40
N ARG A 27 -0.17 -5.09 -7.12
CA ARG A 27 0.76 -5.85 -6.29
C ARG A 27 0.18 -5.89 -4.89
N ASP A 28 -0.63 -6.91 -4.63
CA ASP A 28 -1.39 -6.99 -3.38
C ASP A 28 -0.46 -7.26 -2.19
N ARG A 29 -0.80 -6.68 -1.04
CA ARG A 29 -0.17 -6.98 0.24
C ARG A 29 -0.95 -8.04 1.00
N ILE A 30 -0.23 -8.76 1.84
CA ILE A 30 -0.80 -9.68 2.82
C ILE A 30 -0.54 -9.18 4.25
N GLU A 31 -1.34 -9.66 5.20
CA GLU A 31 -1.06 -9.53 6.62
C GLU A 31 -1.17 -10.90 7.28
N LEU A 32 -0.24 -11.20 8.19
CA LEU A 32 -0.23 -12.43 8.98
C LEU A 32 -0.19 -12.03 10.45
N ALA A 33 -1.27 -12.31 11.18
CA ALA A 33 -1.45 -11.84 12.55
C ALA A 33 -1.92 -12.96 13.47
N GLY A 34 -1.31 -13.09 14.65
CA GLY A 34 -1.76 -14.05 15.66
C GLY A 34 -1.65 -15.51 15.23
N ILE A 35 -0.74 -15.85 14.30
CA ILE A 35 -0.49 -17.24 13.87
C ILE A 35 0.64 -17.84 14.73
N ASP A 36 1.85 -17.28 14.63
CA ASP A 36 3.03 -17.63 15.46
C ASP A 36 4.17 -16.60 15.20
N PHE A 37 5.20 -16.57 16.07
CA PHE A 37 6.30 -15.60 16.06
C PHE A 37 7.13 -15.57 14.77
N HIS A 38 7.19 -16.67 14.03
CA HIS A 38 8.06 -16.79 12.84
C HIS A 38 7.40 -16.34 11.53
N TRP A 39 6.09 -16.13 11.49
CA TRP A 39 5.33 -15.83 10.27
C TRP A 39 5.58 -14.45 9.64
N PRO A 40 5.87 -13.37 10.40
CA PRO A 40 6.23 -12.09 9.81
C PRO A 40 7.44 -12.19 8.86
N ASN A 41 8.40 -13.07 9.18
CA ASN A 41 9.60 -13.30 8.36
C ASN A 41 9.37 -14.26 7.18
N ALA A 42 8.32 -15.09 7.24
CA ALA A 42 7.99 -16.02 6.15
C ALA A 42 7.61 -15.26 4.86
N SER A 43 7.03 -14.06 4.99
CA SER A 43 6.64 -13.25 3.83
C SER A 43 7.85 -12.80 3.00
N LEU A 44 8.93 -12.39 3.67
CA LEU A 44 10.20 -12.01 3.02
C LEU A 44 10.84 -13.19 2.27
N VAL A 45 10.90 -14.37 2.91
CA VAL A 45 11.45 -15.60 2.29
C VAL A 45 10.67 -16.01 1.04
N HIS A 46 9.39 -15.65 0.96
CA HIS A 46 8.48 -16.10 -0.08
C HIS A 46 8.11 -15.02 -1.10
N GLY A 47 8.68 -13.82 -1.01
CA GLY A 47 8.41 -12.71 -1.93
C GLY A 47 6.99 -12.14 -1.82
N LEU A 48 6.35 -12.31 -0.66
CA LEU A 48 5.03 -11.77 -0.36
C LEU A 48 5.19 -10.41 0.33
N ASP A 49 4.57 -9.37 -0.24
CA ASP A 49 4.57 -8.03 0.35
C ASP A 49 3.70 -8.03 1.62
N ASN A 50 4.25 -7.60 2.76
CA ASN A 50 3.56 -7.65 4.04
C ASN A 50 3.38 -6.26 4.67
N THR A 51 2.21 -5.98 5.25
CA THR A 51 1.90 -4.72 5.96
C THR A 51 2.51 -4.60 7.36
N LEU A 52 2.84 -5.71 8.01
CA LEU A 52 3.43 -5.75 9.37
C LEU A 52 4.92 -6.09 9.40
N GLY A 53 5.55 -6.29 8.23
CA GLY A 53 6.88 -6.88 8.07
C GLY A 53 7.98 -6.37 9.04
N TYR A 54 8.98 -7.22 9.25
CA TYR A 54 10.16 -6.92 10.07
C TYR A 54 10.98 -5.79 9.42
N ASN A 55 11.16 -4.67 10.13
CA ASN A 55 12.03 -3.57 9.70
C ASN A 55 12.75 -2.96 10.91
N PRO A 56 14.07 -3.12 11.06
CA PRO A 56 14.84 -2.54 12.18
C PRO A 56 14.89 -1.00 12.16
N LEU A 57 14.43 -0.35 11.09
CA LEU A 57 14.22 1.10 10.99
C LEU A 57 12.79 1.39 10.55
N ARG A 58 11.80 0.90 11.32
CA ARG A 58 10.39 1.20 11.03
C ARG A 58 10.17 2.71 11.10
N LEU A 59 9.77 3.28 9.99
CA LEU A 59 9.42 4.70 9.89
C LEU A 59 8.33 5.03 10.91
N GLY A 60 8.58 6.00 11.79
CA GLY A 60 7.59 6.45 12.77
C GLY A 60 6.25 6.82 12.14
N LEU A 61 6.28 7.40 10.93
CA LEU A 61 5.06 7.71 10.17
C LEU A 61 4.22 6.47 9.82
N TYR A 62 4.85 5.37 9.43
CA TYR A 62 4.14 4.15 9.07
C TYR A 62 3.51 3.49 10.31
N SER A 63 4.25 3.43 11.42
CA SER A 63 3.72 2.92 12.69
C SER A 63 2.53 3.76 13.18
N GLN A 64 2.65 5.09 13.14
CA GLN A 64 1.54 5.99 13.51
C GLN A 64 0.31 5.78 12.60
N ALA A 65 0.53 5.59 11.30
CA ALA A 65 -0.55 5.42 10.34
C ALA A 65 -1.25 4.06 10.42
N THR A 66 -0.53 2.97 10.71
CA THR A 66 -1.10 1.60 10.65
C THR A 66 -1.37 0.97 12.03
N GLY A 67 -0.71 1.48 13.07
CA GLY A 67 -0.66 0.85 14.37
C GLY A 67 0.26 -0.37 14.42
N ALA A 68 1.10 -0.61 13.40
CA ALA A 68 1.99 -1.76 13.39
C ALA A 68 3.02 -1.69 14.55
N GLY A 69 3.05 -2.72 15.40
CA GLY A 69 4.07 -2.95 16.45
C GLY A 69 5.13 -3.98 16.05
N ASP A 70 6.20 -4.12 16.84
CA ASP A 70 7.40 -4.91 16.46
C ASP A 70 7.11 -6.40 16.22
N HIS A 71 6.10 -6.95 16.91
CA HIS A 71 5.64 -8.33 16.75
C HIS A 71 4.12 -8.42 16.89
N VAL A 72 3.49 -9.28 16.08
CA VAL A 72 2.04 -9.62 16.15
C VAL A 72 1.91 -11.15 16.16
N ALA A 73 2.52 -11.77 17.17
CA ALA A 73 2.50 -13.22 17.36
C ALA A 73 1.21 -13.69 18.04
N LEU A 74 0.61 -12.84 18.87
CA LEU A 74 -0.67 -13.09 19.53
C LEU A 74 -1.79 -12.22 18.92
N PRO A 75 -3.06 -12.68 18.91
CA PRO A 75 -4.19 -11.92 18.36
C PRO A 75 -4.37 -10.51 18.95
N ASP A 76 -4.13 -10.36 20.25
CA ASP A 76 -4.28 -9.11 21.00
C ASP A 76 -3.14 -8.10 20.76
N GLN A 77 -2.02 -8.54 20.16
CA GLN A 77 -0.90 -7.67 19.83
C GLN A 77 -1.14 -6.81 18.58
N ARG A 78 -2.20 -7.09 17.82
CA ARG A 78 -2.56 -6.26 16.66
C ARG A 78 -3.28 -5.00 17.13
N THR A 79 -2.55 -3.87 17.14
CA THR A 79 -3.11 -2.55 17.46
C THR A 79 -3.53 -1.80 16.20
N PHE A 80 -4.72 -1.19 16.20
CA PHE A 80 -5.23 -0.36 15.10
C PHE A 80 -5.07 1.12 15.45
N SER A 81 -4.53 1.92 14.53
CA SER A 81 -4.41 3.38 14.68
C SER A 81 -5.74 4.09 14.38
N PRO A 82 -5.87 5.39 14.66
CA PRO A 82 -7.00 6.18 14.17
C PRO A 82 -7.16 6.12 12.64
N LEU A 83 -6.06 6.13 11.88
CA LEU A 83 -6.06 6.15 10.42
C LEU A 83 -6.31 4.78 9.77
N MET A 84 -5.95 3.69 10.45
CA MET A 84 -6.27 2.32 10.09
C MET A 84 -7.10 1.67 11.22
N PRO A 85 -8.35 2.11 11.45
CA PRO A 85 -9.16 1.72 12.60
C PRO A 85 -9.70 0.29 12.55
N SER A 86 -9.51 -0.42 11.44
CA SER A 86 -10.02 -1.76 11.14
C SER A 86 -9.43 -2.24 9.81
N TYR A 87 -9.45 -3.55 9.55
CA TYR A 87 -9.14 -4.12 8.23
C TYR A 87 -10.11 -3.67 7.12
N ARG A 88 -11.30 -3.16 7.47
CA ARG A 88 -12.23 -2.55 6.50
C ARG A 88 -12.01 -1.06 6.24
N SER A 89 -10.95 -0.49 6.80
CA SER A 89 -10.65 0.94 6.67
C SER A 89 -10.15 1.30 5.27
N LEU A 90 -10.35 2.56 4.88
CA LEU A 90 -9.83 3.08 3.61
C LEU A 90 -8.31 2.97 3.52
N LEU A 91 -7.58 3.12 4.64
CA LEU A 91 -6.13 2.94 4.63
C LEU A 91 -5.74 1.47 4.36
N ALA A 92 -6.46 0.49 4.90
CA ALA A 92 -6.23 -0.92 4.57
C ALA A 92 -6.45 -1.18 3.07
N ASP A 93 -7.50 -0.58 2.50
CA ASP A 93 -7.79 -0.67 1.07
C ASP A 93 -6.67 -0.02 0.23
N MET A 94 -6.22 1.20 0.58
CA MET A 94 -5.13 1.89 -0.13
C MET A 94 -3.77 1.19 0.02
N LEU A 95 -3.51 0.53 1.15
CA LEU A 95 -2.34 -0.33 1.30
C LEU A 95 -2.40 -1.55 0.35
N GLY A 96 -3.51 -1.78 -0.36
CA GLY A 96 -3.70 -2.98 -1.16
C GLY A 96 -3.66 -4.24 -0.29
N LEU A 97 -4.03 -4.13 1.00
CA LEU A 97 -4.08 -5.27 1.91
C LEU A 97 -5.25 -6.16 1.47
N ARG A 98 -4.93 -7.18 0.68
CA ARG A 98 -5.94 -8.05 0.05
C ARG A 98 -6.12 -9.34 0.81
N PHE A 99 -5.06 -9.97 1.30
CA PHE A 99 -5.18 -11.24 2.00
C PHE A 99 -4.73 -11.13 3.45
N ILE A 100 -5.57 -11.60 4.36
CA ILE A 100 -5.31 -11.57 5.80
C ILE A 100 -5.34 -13.01 6.31
N GLY A 101 -4.22 -13.49 6.84
CA GLY A 101 -4.12 -14.78 7.51
C GLY A 101 -4.07 -14.61 9.03
N THR A 102 -4.94 -15.29 9.76
CA THR A 102 -5.03 -15.19 11.22
C THR A 102 -5.10 -16.56 11.89
N GLY A 103 -4.50 -16.71 13.07
CA GLY A 103 -4.56 -17.98 13.83
C GLY A 103 -5.93 -18.25 14.48
N VAL A 104 -6.72 -17.19 14.68
CA VAL A 104 -8.09 -17.17 15.22
C VAL A 104 -9.05 -16.54 14.21
N PRO A 105 -10.38 -16.68 14.36
CA PRO A 105 -11.33 -15.89 13.58
C PRO A 105 -11.00 -14.40 13.61
N VAL A 106 -11.05 -13.73 12.46
CA VAL A 106 -10.55 -12.35 12.30
C VAL A 106 -11.27 -11.34 13.21
N GLU A 107 -12.51 -11.61 13.59
CA GLU A 107 -13.31 -10.80 14.51
C GLU A 107 -12.76 -10.79 15.94
N GLU A 108 -11.97 -11.80 16.33
CA GLU A 108 -11.27 -11.80 17.61
C GLU A 108 -10.09 -10.81 17.62
N ILE A 109 -9.52 -10.51 16.45
CA ILE A 109 -8.47 -9.52 16.24
C ILE A 109 -9.08 -8.14 16.02
N ASP A 110 -10.01 -8.02 15.08
CA ASP A 110 -10.71 -6.78 14.75
C ASP A 110 -12.18 -6.88 15.11
N LYS A 111 -12.48 -6.47 16.35
CA LYS A 111 -13.82 -6.47 16.94
C LYS A 111 -14.83 -5.55 16.23
N ARG A 112 -14.39 -4.74 15.26
CA ARG A 112 -15.25 -3.84 14.48
C ARG A 112 -15.75 -4.47 13.18
N LEU A 113 -15.15 -5.59 12.78
CA LEU A 113 -15.63 -6.35 11.62
C LEU A 113 -17.00 -6.95 11.90
N LYS A 114 -17.78 -7.03 10.82
CA LYS A 114 -19.05 -7.74 10.77
C LYS A 114 -18.93 -8.88 9.74
N PRO A 115 -19.72 -9.94 9.86
CA PRO A 115 -19.79 -10.98 8.84
C PRO A 115 -20.01 -10.35 7.45
N GLY A 116 -19.17 -10.72 6.48
CA GLY A 116 -19.18 -10.18 5.12
C GLY A 116 -18.28 -8.96 4.88
N ASP A 117 -17.72 -8.32 5.92
CA ASP A 117 -16.72 -7.26 5.75
C ASP A 117 -15.43 -7.80 5.11
N LEU A 118 -15.08 -9.05 5.42
CA LEU A 118 -14.03 -9.83 4.76
C LEU A 118 -14.60 -11.19 4.33
N VAL A 119 -14.08 -11.74 3.23
CA VAL A 119 -14.52 -13.04 2.71
C VAL A 119 -13.54 -14.11 3.18
N GLN A 120 -13.94 -15.01 4.06
CA GLN A 120 -13.08 -16.16 4.38
C GLN A 120 -12.99 -17.09 3.17
N ILE A 121 -11.78 -17.24 2.61
CA ILE A 121 -11.54 -18.04 1.40
C ILE A 121 -10.99 -19.43 1.72
N ALA A 122 -10.39 -19.62 2.91
CA ALA A 122 -9.91 -20.92 3.35
C ALA A 122 -9.71 -20.98 4.87
N ARG A 123 -9.61 -22.22 5.37
CA ARG A 123 -9.00 -22.55 6.66
C ARG A 123 -7.96 -23.64 6.40
N THR A 124 -6.69 -23.30 6.57
CA THR A 124 -5.59 -24.29 6.54
C THR A 124 -5.38 -24.84 7.94
N LYS A 125 -4.40 -25.74 8.13
CA LYS A 125 -4.01 -26.14 9.49
C LYS A 125 -3.50 -24.97 10.35
N ASP A 126 -2.87 -23.96 9.73
CA ASP A 126 -2.18 -22.88 10.47
C ASP A 126 -3.05 -21.63 10.61
N ALA A 127 -3.87 -21.29 9.61
CA ALA A 127 -4.59 -20.01 9.60
C ALA A 127 -6.00 -20.07 8.99
N TYR A 128 -6.87 -19.20 9.48
CA TYR A 128 -8.02 -18.68 8.75
C TYR A 128 -7.50 -17.66 7.73
N VAL A 129 -7.93 -17.77 6.47
CA VAL A 129 -7.47 -16.86 5.41
C VAL A 129 -8.66 -16.13 4.82
N TYR A 130 -8.56 -14.81 4.81
CA TYR A 130 -9.59 -13.88 4.37
C TYR A 130 -9.12 -13.06 3.18
N GLU A 131 -10.05 -12.73 2.27
CA GLU A 131 -9.88 -11.76 1.19
C GLU A 131 -10.63 -10.47 1.53
N ASN A 132 -9.94 -9.33 1.45
CA ASN A 132 -10.51 -8.00 1.39
C ASN A 132 -10.79 -7.63 -0.08
N PRO A 133 -12.05 -7.67 -0.55
CA PRO A 133 -12.36 -7.41 -1.95
C PRO A 133 -12.14 -5.94 -2.36
N ARG A 134 -12.03 -5.04 -1.38
CA ARG A 134 -11.90 -3.59 -1.59
C ARG A 134 -10.47 -3.11 -1.82
N ALA A 135 -9.47 -3.99 -1.65
CA ALA A 135 -8.07 -3.68 -1.84
C ALA A 135 -7.79 -2.98 -3.18
N LEU A 136 -7.19 -1.78 -3.09
CA LEU A 136 -6.88 -0.94 -4.24
C LEU A 136 -5.63 -1.45 -4.97
N PRO A 137 -5.48 -1.07 -6.26
CA PRO A 137 -4.22 -1.23 -6.97
C PRO A 137 -3.03 -0.61 -6.23
N ARG A 138 -1.83 -1.13 -6.52
CA ARG A 138 -0.59 -0.61 -5.95
C ARG A 138 -0.24 0.75 -6.56
N VAL A 139 -0.55 0.93 -7.85
CA VAL A 139 -0.36 2.18 -8.57
C VAL A 139 -1.68 2.64 -9.16
N LEU A 140 -1.96 3.94 -9.05
CA LEU A 140 -3.14 4.57 -9.63
C LEU A 140 -2.73 5.79 -10.44
N LEU A 141 -3.45 6.04 -11.52
CA LEU A 141 -3.44 7.33 -12.20
C LEU A 141 -4.72 8.07 -11.84
N VAL A 142 -4.59 9.23 -11.21
CA VAL A 142 -5.72 10.05 -10.77
C VAL A 142 -5.66 11.44 -11.39
N THR A 143 -6.81 12.04 -11.64
CA THR A 143 -6.93 13.31 -12.39
C THR A 143 -7.43 14.47 -11.54
N GLU A 144 -7.73 14.23 -10.27
CA GLU A 144 -8.16 15.26 -9.32
C GLU A 144 -7.14 15.34 -8.18
N SER A 145 -7.01 16.52 -7.58
CA SER A 145 -6.11 16.73 -6.45
C SER A 145 -6.71 17.71 -5.46
N GLN A 146 -6.46 17.48 -4.18
CA GLN A 146 -6.94 18.34 -3.10
C GLN A 146 -5.83 18.52 -2.07
N GLN A 147 -5.65 19.76 -1.58
CA GLN A 147 -4.81 20.01 -0.42
C GLN A 147 -5.50 19.50 0.86
N ALA A 148 -4.75 18.85 1.73
CA ALA A 148 -5.25 18.36 3.01
C ALA A 148 -4.21 18.48 4.12
N ASP A 149 -4.69 18.64 5.36
CA ASP A 149 -3.84 18.58 6.55
C ASP A 149 -3.62 17.11 6.95
N PHE A 150 -2.48 16.56 6.54
CA PHE A 150 -2.11 15.18 6.87
C PHE A 150 -1.92 14.95 8.37
N GLY A 151 -1.52 15.96 9.14
CA GLY A 151 -1.39 15.85 10.59
C GLY A 151 -2.76 15.66 11.25
N ALA A 152 -3.74 16.45 10.82
CA ALA A 152 -5.12 16.34 11.28
C ALA A 152 -5.74 14.98 10.89
N ILE A 153 -5.54 14.53 9.64
CA ILE A 153 -6.05 13.23 9.17
C ILE A 153 -5.39 12.08 9.96
N LEU A 154 -4.06 12.11 10.14
CA LEU A 154 -3.33 11.08 10.87
C LEU A 154 -3.80 10.96 12.33
N LYS A 155 -4.05 12.09 13.00
CA LYS A 155 -4.49 12.14 14.40
C LYS A 155 -5.95 11.71 14.57
N SER A 156 -6.84 12.16 13.68
CA SER A 156 -8.28 11.93 13.79
C SER A 156 -8.77 10.64 13.12
N GLY A 157 -8.02 10.13 12.13
CA GLY A 157 -8.48 9.06 11.24
C GLY A 157 -9.54 9.46 10.24
N GLN A 158 -9.91 10.74 10.17
CA GLN A 158 -11.00 11.24 9.35
C GLN A 158 -10.47 11.69 7.99
N TRP A 159 -11.00 11.09 6.92
CA TRP A 159 -10.75 11.50 5.55
C TRP A 159 -11.68 12.65 5.15
N PRO A 160 -11.30 13.51 4.19
CA PRO A 160 -12.20 14.51 3.64
C PRO A 160 -13.51 13.90 3.14
N ALA A 161 -14.62 14.61 3.34
CA ALA A 161 -15.93 14.13 2.92
C ALA A 161 -15.97 13.88 1.41
N GLY A 162 -16.46 12.69 1.01
CA GLY A 162 -16.53 12.29 -0.41
C GLY A 162 -15.20 11.92 -1.05
N PHE A 163 -14.11 11.82 -0.29
CA PHE A 163 -12.80 11.42 -0.82
C PHE A 163 -12.82 10.01 -1.43
N ASP A 164 -12.52 9.91 -2.72
CA ASP A 164 -12.30 8.65 -3.43
C ASP A 164 -10.84 8.59 -3.94
N PRO A 165 -9.98 7.72 -3.36
CA PRO A 165 -8.58 7.61 -3.76
C PRO A 165 -8.38 7.07 -5.19
N ARG A 166 -9.44 6.59 -5.85
CA ARG A 166 -9.40 6.20 -7.27
C ARG A 166 -9.47 7.40 -8.22
N ARG A 167 -9.85 8.57 -7.72
CA ARG A 167 -10.11 9.77 -8.52
C ARG A 167 -9.28 10.97 -8.08
N THR A 168 -9.04 11.08 -6.78
CA THR A 168 -8.42 12.23 -6.15
C THR A 168 -7.15 11.82 -5.39
N VAL A 169 -6.08 12.60 -5.53
CA VAL A 169 -4.94 12.53 -4.62
C VAL A 169 -5.02 13.67 -3.59
N LEU A 170 -4.86 13.35 -2.31
CA LEU A 170 -4.63 14.36 -1.29
C LEU A 170 -3.15 14.69 -1.23
N LEU A 171 -2.80 15.98 -1.11
CA LEU A 171 -1.43 16.48 -1.00
C LEU A 171 -1.30 17.38 0.25
N ASP A 172 -0.13 17.39 0.88
CA ASP A 172 0.17 18.25 2.06
C ASP A 172 0.48 19.71 1.71
N LYS A 173 0.52 20.02 0.42
CA LYS A 173 0.74 21.36 -0.13
C LYS A 173 -0.26 21.66 -1.24
N THR A 174 -0.29 22.92 -1.67
CA THR A 174 -1.12 23.34 -2.80
C THR A 174 -0.76 22.52 -4.04
N PRO A 175 -1.73 21.80 -4.65
CA PRO A 175 -1.46 21.00 -5.83
C PRO A 175 -0.97 21.87 -6.98
N PRO A 176 -0.01 21.39 -7.80
CA PRO A 176 0.30 22.06 -9.05
C PRO A 176 -0.94 22.08 -9.96
N PRO A 177 -1.07 23.08 -10.85
CA PRO A 177 -2.18 23.13 -11.81
C PRO A 177 -2.31 21.80 -12.56
N LEU A 178 -3.54 21.31 -12.66
CA LEU A 178 -3.82 20.08 -13.40
C LEU A 178 -3.55 20.31 -14.90
N PRO A 179 -2.92 19.34 -15.60
CA PRO A 179 -2.78 19.44 -17.03
C PRO A 179 -4.15 19.33 -17.74
N THR A 180 -4.26 19.95 -18.92
CA THR A 180 -5.53 20.12 -19.65
C THR A 180 -5.60 19.26 -20.92
N GLY A 181 -5.21 17.99 -20.83
CA GLY A 181 -5.38 17.06 -21.95
C GLY A 181 -6.83 16.57 -22.17
N PRO A 182 -7.10 15.75 -23.20
CA PRO A 182 -8.41 15.16 -23.44
C PRO A 182 -8.93 14.37 -22.23
N ALA A 183 -10.23 14.52 -21.95
CA ALA A 183 -10.92 13.83 -20.86
C ALA A 183 -11.21 12.35 -21.20
N GLN A 184 -10.13 11.57 -21.36
CA GLN A 184 -10.16 10.14 -21.60
C GLN A 184 -9.56 9.40 -20.39
N ALA A 185 -10.08 8.20 -20.10
CA ALA A 185 -9.51 7.34 -19.07
C ALA A 185 -8.07 6.97 -19.41
N GLY A 186 -7.16 7.24 -18.48
CA GLY A 186 -5.78 6.80 -18.57
C GLY A 186 -5.55 5.48 -17.84
N SER A 187 -4.31 5.01 -17.85
CA SER A 187 -3.87 3.82 -17.14
C SER A 187 -2.44 4.00 -16.63
N VAL A 188 -2.08 3.22 -15.61
CA VAL A 188 -0.70 3.09 -15.16
C VAL A 188 -0.40 1.63 -14.93
N ARG A 189 0.82 1.20 -15.22
CA ARG A 189 1.28 -0.17 -15.00
C ARG A 189 2.68 -0.19 -14.39
N ILE A 190 2.93 -1.22 -13.61
CA ILE A 190 4.23 -1.54 -13.04
C ILE A 190 5.05 -2.23 -14.13
N ARG A 191 6.11 -1.56 -14.61
CA ARG A 191 7.08 -2.16 -15.54
C ARG A 191 8.11 -2.98 -14.78
N ASN A 192 8.62 -2.45 -13.67
CA ASN A 192 9.54 -3.14 -12.78
C ASN A 192 9.31 -2.69 -11.33
N TYR A 193 9.49 -3.59 -10.37
CA TYR A 193 9.31 -3.31 -8.94
C TYR A 193 10.44 -3.96 -8.14
N GLY A 194 11.41 -3.15 -7.74
CA GLY A 194 12.55 -3.53 -6.90
C GLY A 194 12.53 -2.82 -5.55
N THR A 195 13.53 -3.14 -4.72
CA THR A 195 13.67 -2.57 -3.37
C THR A 195 14.18 -1.12 -3.39
N THR A 196 15.06 -0.78 -4.33
CA THR A 196 15.66 0.56 -4.48
C THR A 196 15.15 1.31 -5.71
N GLU A 197 14.37 0.67 -6.57
CA GLU A 197 13.85 1.26 -7.79
C GLU A 197 12.45 0.71 -8.11
N VAL A 198 11.54 1.60 -8.50
CA VAL A 198 10.24 1.24 -9.07
C VAL A 198 10.05 1.98 -10.39
N LEU A 199 9.76 1.25 -11.46
CA LEU A 199 9.58 1.78 -12.81
C LEU A 199 8.16 1.53 -13.28
N LEU A 200 7.47 2.60 -13.66
CA LEU A 200 6.07 2.60 -14.05
C LEU A 200 5.90 3.20 -15.44
N ASP A 201 4.91 2.70 -16.18
CA ASP A 201 4.44 3.30 -17.43
C ASP A 201 3.06 3.90 -17.21
N ALA A 202 2.90 5.18 -17.51
CA ALA A 202 1.62 5.86 -17.49
C ALA A 202 1.18 6.20 -18.92
N ASP A 203 -0.08 5.91 -19.24
CA ASP A 203 -0.79 6.47 -20.38
C ASP A 203 -1.87 7.40 -19.80
N ALA A 204 -1.58 8.70 -19.79
CA ALA A 204 -2.39 9.72 -19.14
C ALA A 204 -2.88 10.74 -20.17
N PRO A 205 -3.95 10.47 -20.94
CA PRO A 205 -4.44 11.40 -21.96
C PRO A 205 -4.68 12.82 -21.43
N ARG A 206 -5.18 12.94 -20.19
CA ARG A 206 -5.40 14.24 -19.53
C ARG A 206 -4.17 14.80 -18.82
N GLY A 207 -3.14 13.98 -18.58
CA GLY A 207 -2.19 14.16 -17.50
C GLY A 207 -2.83 13.85 -16.14
N GLY A 208 -2.09 14.05 -15.06
CA GLY A 208 -2.60 13.82 -13.71
C GLY A 208 -1.50 13.46 -12.73
N PHE A 209 -1.84 12.64 -11.74
CA PHE A 209 -0.90 12.15 -10.73
C PHE A 209 -0.80 10.64 -10.79
N VAL A 210 0.43 10.15 -10.89
CA VAL A 210 0.74 8.75 -10.62
C VAL A 210 0.95 8.61 -9.12
N VAL A 211 0.03 7.92 -8.47
CA VAL A 211 0.09 7.58 -7.04
C VAL A 211 0.64 6.18 -6.90
N LEU A 212 1.70 6.02 -6.11
CA LEU A 212 2.25 4.73 -5.74
C LEU A 212 2.00 4.54 -4.24
N ASN A 213 1.17 3.56 -3.90
CA ASN A 213 0.75 3.23 -2.53
C ASN A 213 1.86 2.51 -1.73
N ASP A 214 3.06 3.09 -1.76
CA ASP A 214 4.21 2.77 -0.93
C ASP A 214 4.57 3.96 -0.07
N VAL A 215 5.23 3.70 1.05
CA VAL A 215 5.51 4.73 2.04
C VAL A 215 6.43 5.81 1.45
N TRP A 216 6.02 7.06 1.58
CA TRP A 216 6.84 8.22 1.27
C TRP A 216 7.98 8.35 2.26
N GLN A 217 9.18 8.64 1.74
CA GLN A 217 10.34 9.06 2.52
C GLN A 217 11.13 10.10 1.72
N PRO A 218 11.83 11.03 2.40
CA PRO A 218 12.58 12.11 1.73
C PRO A 218 13.76 11.61 0.89
N TRP A 219 14.24 10.39 1.10
CA TRP A 219 15.39 9.83 0.36
C TRP A 219 14.99 9.12 -0.94
N TRP A 220 13.71 9.13 -1.30
CA TRP A 220 13.29 8.77 -2.65
C TRP A 220 13.36 9.98 -3.55
N GLN A 221 13.79 9.75 -4.79
CA GLN A 221 13.71 10.70 -5.89
C GLN A 221 12.78 10.14 -6.96
N VAL A 222 12.22 11.02 -7.79
CA VAL A 222 11.37 10.61 -8.90
C VAL A 222 11.79 11.32 -10.18
N GLU A 223 11.80 10.57 -11.27
CA GLU A 223 12.03 11.07 -12.62
C GLU A 223 10.79 10.78 -13.48
N VAL A 224 10.44 11.72 -14.35
CA VAL A 224 9.44 11.56 -15.41
C VAL A 224 10.14 11.72 -16.74
N ASP A 225 10.11 10.68 -17.57
CA ASP A 225 10.79 10.62 -18.86
C ASP A 225 12.29 10.97 -18.79
N GLY A 226 12.94 10.45 -17.73
CA GLY A 226 14.38 10.65 -17.46
C GLY A 226 14.74 12.03 -16.91
N LYS A 227 13.77 12.90 -16.65
CA LYS A 227 13.99 14.23 -16.07
C LYS A 227 13.58 14.23 -14.59
N PRO A 228 14.35 14.87 -13.69
CA PRO A 228 13.94 15.02 -12.30
C PRO A 228 12.57 15.68 -12.18
N ALA A 229 11.72 15.13 -11.31
CA ALA A 229 10.41 15.65 -11.01
C ALA A 229 10.21 15.75 -9.49
N GLU A 230 9.19 16.49 -9.08
CA GLU A 230 8.90 16.68 -7.66
C GLU A 230 8.26 15.42 -7.06
N LEU A 231 8.91 14.85 -6.03
CA LEU A 231 8.30 13.80 -5.23
C LEU A 231 7.26 14.39 -4.28
N LEU A 232 6.02 13.97 -4.45
CA LEU A 232 4.90 14.44 -3.63
C LEU A 232 4.57 13.44 -2.53
N ARG A 233 4.27 13.94 -1.34
CA ARG A 233 3.63 13.16 -0.29
C ARG A 233 2.13 13.15 -0.55
N ALA A 234 1.57 11.96 -0.70
CA ALA A 234 0.21 11.72 -1.12
C ALA A 234 -0.56 10.94 -0.06
N ASN A 235 -1.85 11.23 0.11
CA ASN A 235 -2.76 10.40 0.91
C ASN A 235 -2.17 10.02 2.28
N VAL A 236 -1.63 11.02 2.98
CA VAL A 236 -0.95 10.94 4.29
C VAL A 236 0.42 10.25 4.28
N ILE A 237 0.54 9.03 3.77
CA ILE A 237 1.78 8.24 3.88
C ILE A 237 2.35 7.77 2.55
N PHE A 238 1.65 7.97 1.43
CA PHE A 238 2.05 7.45 0.13
C PHE A 238 2.84 8.47 -0.67
N ARG A 239 3.39 8.04 -1.80
CA ARG A 239 4.15 8.89 -2.72
C ARG A 239 3.42 9.07 -4.04
N ALA A 240 3.57 10.24 -4.64
CA ALA A 240 3.03 10.53 -5.96
C ALA A 240 3.98 11.43 -6.75
N VAL A 241 3.71 11.53 -8.05
CA VAL A 241 4.34 12.49 -8.96
C VAL A 241 3.31 12.96 -9.98
N GLN A 242 3.40 14.22 -10.41
CA GLN A 242 2.59 14.73 -11.50
C GLN A 242 3.18 14.27 -12.84
N VAL A 243 2.32 13.83 -13.77
CA VAL A 243 2.69 13.49 -15.14
C VAL A 243 1.95 14.38 -16.15
N PRO A 244 2.60 14.78 -17.25
CA PRO A 244 1.96 15.56 -18.29
C PRO A 244 0.96 14.71 -19.10
N PRO A 245 0.15 15.33 -19.97
CA PRO A 245 -0.68 14.63 -20.94
C PRO A 245 0.16 13.75 -21.87
N GLY A 246 -0.33 12.54 -22.14
CA GLY A 246 0.30 11.56 -23.01
C GLY A 246 0.94 10.40 -22.24
N ARG A 247 1.97 9.80 -22.83
CA ARG A 247 2.68 8.67 -22.24
C ARG A 247 3.92 9.14 -21.52
N SER A 248 4.14 8.62 -20.31
CA SER A 248 5.33 8.89 -19.53
C SER A 248 5.88 7.62 -18.88
N THR A 249 7.20 7.57 -18.77
CA THR A 249 7.91 6.62 -17.91
C THR A 249 8.20 7.30 -16.58
N VAL A 250 7.71 6.73 -15.49
CA VAL A 250 7.94 7.24 -14.13
C VAL A 250 8.90 6.32 -13.40
N ARG A 251 10.00 6.87 -12.88
CA ARG A 251 11.03 6.11 -12.17
C ARG A 251 11.21 6.67 -10.76
N PHE A 252 10.88 5.88 -9.75
CA PHE A 252 11.23 6.17 -8.35
C PHE A 252 12.55 5.48 -8.02
N VAL A 253 13.50 6.20 -7.43
CA VAL A 253 14.81 5.65 -7.03
C VAL A 253 15.14 6.06 -5.60
N PHE A 254 15.59 5.11 -4.78
CA PHE A 254 16.04 5.36 -3.43
C PHE A 254 17.51 5.78 -3.43
N ARG A 255 17.81 6.99 -2.91
CA ARG A 255 19.16 7.55 -2.83
C ARG A 255 19.46 8.04 -1.41
N PRO A 256 19.90 7.14 -0.51
CA PRO A 256 20.09 7.48 0.91
C PRO A 256 21.30 8.39 1.19
N LEU A 257 22.32 8.40 0.30
CA LEU A 257 23.56 9.17 0.51
C LEU A 257 23.47 10.62 0.04
N ASP A 258 22.66 10.91 -0.99
CA ASP A 258 22.44 12.27 -1.49
C ASP A 258 21.63 13.13 -0.49
N GLY A 259 20.86 12.49 0.39
CA GLY A 259 20.04 13.16 1.41
C GLY A 259 20.77 13.52 2.71
N LEU A 260 22.07 13.23 2.84
CA LEU A 260 22.88 13.58 4.01
C LEU A 260 23.43 15.03 3.97
N TYR A 261 23.28 15.72 2.84
CA TYR A 261 23.88 17.03 2.58
C TYR A 261 22.87 18.16 2.31
N HIS A 262 21.58 17.93 2.58
CA HIS A 262 20.50 18.91 2.40
C HIS A 262 19.63 19.06 3.65
#